data_AF-A0A7S1AL98-F1
#
_entry.id   AF-A0A7S1AL98-F1
#
_cell.length_a   1.000
_cell.length_b   1.000
_cell.length_c   1.000
_cell.angle_alpha   90.00
_cell.angle_beta   90.00
_cell.angle_gamma   90.00
#
_symmetry.space_group_name_H-M   'P 1'
#
loop_
_entity.id
_entity.type
_entity.pdbx_description
1 polymer ?
#
loop_
_entity_poly.entity_id
_entity_poly.type
_entity_poly.pdbx_seq_one_letter_code
_entity_poly.pdbx_strand_id
1 'polypeptide(L)'
;SIRVCGPPPCSQNRFWMDAWKVDTDAGTLSGWDDFAPAPPPPAPDVTPLPQADVEVTAAQDSDSDDDGSEDLDPNELIQRVNQEVGLEVAQLQALLLDNGAFFVACEEAMATAAAPAPPGQFKLHSAEELRTAMNHICDRCQIERVDEDEAQELYDEPMEPSIFYETAREYFRSLVRMLTMNA
;
A
#
# COMPACT_ATOMS: atom_id res chain seq x y z
N SER A 1 7.41 -2.84 58.73
CA SER A 1 8.14 -3.58 57.69
C SER A 1 7.22 -3.82 56.50
N ILE A 2 7.30 -2.95 55.49
CA ILE A 2 6.49 -3.04 54.26
C ILE A 2 7.46 -3.53 53.17
N ARG A 3 7.22 -4.74 52.67
CA ARG A 3 8.02 -5.33 51.58
C ARG A 3 7.55 -4.71 50.26
N VAL A 4 8.47 -4.04 49.59
CA VAL A 4 8.35 -3.56 48.22
C VAL A 4 8.50 -4.77 47.28
N CYS A 5 7.44 -5.16 46.57
CA CYS A 5 7.54 -6.07 45.44
C CYS A 5 7.78 -5.24 44.17
N GLY A 6 9.01 -5.29 43.64
CA GLY A 6 9.31 -4.77 42.31
C GLY A 6 8.80 -5.71 41.21
N PRO A 7 8.46 -5.19 40.02
CA PRO A 7 8.09 -6.02 38.87
C PRO A 7 9.31 -6.76 38.29
N PRO A 8 9.14 -7.98 37.76
CA PRO A 8 10.21 -8.74 37.12
C PRO A 8 10.61 -8.13 35.76
N PRO A 9 11.85 -8.36 35.30
CA PRO A 9 12.31 -7.90 33.99
C PRO A 9 11.70 -8.73 32.86
N CYS A 10 10.96 -8.07 31.97
CA CYS A 10 10.59 -8.62 30.66
C CYS A 10 11.84 -8.71 29.79
N SER A 11 12.48 -9.86 29.81
CA SER A 11 13.42 -10.30 28.80
C SER A 11 13.01 -11.71 28.41
N GLN A 12 13.12 -12.03 27.12
CA GLN A 12 13.13 -13.38 26.56
C GLN A 12 11.79 -13.89 25.99
N ASN A 13 11.46 -13.44 24.77
CA ASN A 13 10.77 -14.27 23.79
C ASN A 13 11.56 -14.22 22.47
N ARG A 14 12.54 -15.11 22.37
CA ARG A 14 13.37 -15.34 21.19
C ARG A 14 13.36 -16.83 20.90
N PHE A 15 12.21 -17.37 20.48
CA PHE A 15 12.02 -18.80 20.21
C PHE A 15 10.85 -19.06 19.24
N TRP A 16 10.87 -18.48 18.03
CA TRP A 16 9.99 -18.90 16.92
C TRP A 16 10.67 -18.69 15.55
N MET A 17 11.87 -19.24 15.38
CA MET A 17 12.55 -19.28 14.07
C MET A 17 13.14 -20.68 13.85
N ASP A 18 12.31 -21.71 13.68
CA ASP A 18 12.80 -23.04 13.26
C ASP A 18 11.69 -23.99 12.75
N ALA A 19 10.80 -23.52 11.87
CA ALA A 19 9.74 -24.40 11.33
C ALA A 19 9.52 -24.32 9.81
N TRP A 20 10.34 -23.61 9.03
CA TRP A 20 10.21 -23.56 7.57
C TRP A 20 11.41 -24.18 6.87
N LYS A 21 11.63 -25.48 7.12
CA LYS A 21 12.43 -26.32 6.24
C LYS A 21 11.47 -27.04 5.31
N VAL A 22 11.07 -26.37 4.24
CA VAL A 22 10.35 -26.99 3.13
C VAL A 22 11.37 -27.73 2.27
N ASP A 23 11.18 -29.05 2.21
CA ASP A 23 11.81 -29.98 1.29
C ASP A 23 11.70 -29.45 -0.14
N THR A 24 12.84 -29.06 -0.71
CA THR A 24 12.95 -28.75 -2.15
C THR A 24 13.39 -30.03 -2.84
N ASP A 25 12.44 -30.95 -3.05
CA ASP A 25 12.65 -32.12 -3.90
C ASP A 25 12.27 -31.81 -5.35
N ALA A 26 13.12 -32.29 -6.24
CA ALA A 26 13.22 -31.87 -7.63
C ALA A 26 12.14 -32.55 -8.50
N GLY A 27 11.16 -31.76 -8.94
CA GLY A 27 10.25 -32.13 -10.02
C GLY A 27 10.54 -31.30 -11.28
N THR A 28 11.35 -31.83 -12.19
CA THR A 28 11.55 -31.25 -13.53
C THR A 28 10.26 -31.38 -14.34
N LEU A 29 9.46 -30.31 -14.41
CA LEU A 29 8.38 -30.18 -15.39
C LEU A 29 8.89 -29.38 -16.59
N SER A 30 9.39 -30.12 -17.57
CA SER A 30 9.60 -29.64 -18.93
C SER A 30 8.25 -29.35 -19.60
N GLY A 31 8.08 -28.16 -20.19
CA GLY A 31 7.02 -27.94 -21.19
C GLY A 31 6.33 -26.58 -21.17
N TRP A 32 7.07 -25.47 -21.16
CA TRP A 32 6.51 -24.10 -21.28
C TRP A 32 7.08 -23.35 -22.50
N ASP A 33 7.44 -24.07 -23.56
CA ASP A 33 7.80 -23.51 -24.87
C ASP A 33 6.56 -23.53 -25.78
N ASP A 34 5.62 -22.59 -25.59
CA ASP A 34 4.74 -22.09 -26.67
C ASP A 34 3.96 -20.85 -26.20
N PHE A 35 4.65 -19.72 -26.02
CA PHE A 35 4.01 -18.41 -25.96
C PHE A 35 4.70 -17.50 -26.98
N ALA A 36 4.21 -17.54 -28.22
CA ALA A 36 4.47 -16.48 -29.18
C ALA A 36 3.66 -15.23 -28.75
N PRO A 37 4.30 -14.07 -28.48
CA PRO A 37 3.57 -12.84 -28.21
C PRO A 37 2.86 -12.35 -29.49
N ALA A 38 1.55 -12.15 -29.40
CA ALA A 38 0.77 -11.49 -30.45
C ALA A 38 1.26 -10.04 -30.64
N PRO A 39 1.25 -9.51 -31.89
CA PRO A 39 1.65 -8.13 -32.15
C PRO A 39 0.67 -7.13 -31.50
N PRO A 40 1.15 -5.96 -31.02
CA PRO A 40 0.31 -4.95 -30.41
C PRO A 40 -0.67 -4.33 -31.43
N PRO A 41 -1.89 -3.94 -31.01
CA PRO A 41 -2.82 -3.23 -31.88
C PRO A 41 -2.34 -1.81 -32.21
N PRO A 42 -2.72 -1.25 -33.38
CA PRO A 42 -2.36 0.12 -33.76
C PRO A 42 -3.04 1.16 -32.85
N ALA A 43 -2.29 2.22 -32.51
CA ALA A 43 -2.74 3.32 -31.65
C ALA A 43 -3.90 4.13 -32.27
N PRO A 44 -4.79 4.71 -31.45
CA PRO A 44 -5.88 5.57 -31.92
C PRO A 44 -5.38 6.93 -32.44
N ASP A 45 -6.01 7.37 -33.53
CA ASP A 45 -5.79 8.64 -34.21
C ASP A 45 -6.31 9.81 -33.34
N VAL A 46 -5.40 10.68 -32.90
CA VAL A 46 -5.72 11.86 -32.08
C VAL A 46 -6.02 13.03 -33.01
N THR A 47 -7.30 13.31 -33.21
CA THR A 47 -7.78 14.50 -33.93
C THR A 47 -7.68 15.74 -33.01
N PRO A 48 -6.99 16.83 -33.40
CA PRO A 48 -6.93 18.05 -32.60
C PRO A 48 -8.22 18.88 -32.73
N LEU A 49 -8.78 19.29 -31.59
CA LEU A 49 -9.89 20.25 -31.50
C LEU A 49 -9.38 21.70 -31.62
N PRO A 50 -10.18 22.62 -32.21
CA PRO A 50 -9.79 24.01 -32.40
C PRO A 50 -9.81 24.82 -31.09
N GLN A 51 -8.80 25.68 -30.95
CA GLN A 51 -8.62 26.62 -29.84
C GLN A 51 -9.71 27.69 -29.86
N ALA A 52 -10.35 27.91 -28.71
CA ALA A 52 -11.28 29.02 -28.49
C ALA A 52 -10.51 30.19 -27.88
N ASP A 53 -10.52 31.31 -28.61
CA ASP A 53 -10.07 32.63 -28.19
C ASP A 53 -11.02 33.17 -27.11
N VAL A 54 -10.48 33.57 -25.95
CA VAL A 54 -11.21 34.38 -24.95
C VAL A 54 -10.34 35.54 -24.51
N GLU A 55 -10.72 36.72 -25.01
CA GLU A 55 -10.15 38.03 -24.75
C GLU A 55 -10.66 38.60 -23.41
N VAL A 56 -9.70 38.86 -22.51
CA VAL A 56 -9.52 39.97 -21.55
C VAL A 56 -10.73 40.80 -21.11
N THR A 57 -10.91 40.97 -19.79
CA THR A 57 -11.08 42.32 -19.19
C THR A 57 -10.36 42.43 -17.85
N ALA A 58 -9.70 43.58 -17.69
CA ALA A 58 -8.89 43.97 -16.55
C ALA A 58 -9.71 44.69 -15.46
N ALA A 59 -9.25 44.55 -14.21
CA ALA A 59 -9.01 45.60 -13.21
C ALA A 59 -9.37 45.11 -11.80
N GLN A 60 -8.38 44.94 -10.91
CA GLN A 60 -8.38 45.66 -9.64
C GLN A 60 -7.04 45.56 -8.90
N ASP A 61 -6.53 46.75 -8.64
CA ASP A 61 -5.47 47.20 -7.76
C ASP A 61 -5.72 46.77 -6.30
N SER A 62 -4.74 46.14 -5.66
CA SER A 62 -4.58 46.12 -4.19
C SER A 62 -3.14 45.79 -3.83
N ASP A 63 -2.42 46.88 -3.62
CA ASP A 63 -1.11 47.05 -2.99
C ASP A 63 -1.11 46.44 -1.57
N SER A 64 -0.27 45.43 -1.34
CA SER A 64 0.15 44.99 -0.01
C SER A 64 1.49 44.27 -0.12
N ASP A 65 2.56 45.05 0.03
CA ASP A 65 3.91 44.57 0.29
C ASP A 65 3.95 43.72 1.58
N ASP A 66 4.13 42.41 1.46
CA ASP A 66 4.76 41.58 2.49
C ASP A 66 5.67 40.54 1.80
N ASP A 67 6.95 40.86 1.89
CA ASP A 67 8.12 40.29 1.21
C ASP A 67 8.43 38.89 1.76
N GLY A 68 8.08 37.87 0.98
CA GLY A 68 8.37 36.48 1.28
C GLY A 68 7.84 35.47 0.25
N SER A 69 7.64 35.86 -1.01
CA SER A 69 7.32 34.91 -2.07
C SER A 69 8.60 34.22 -2.51
N GLU A 70 8.90 33.07 -1.90
CA GLU A 70 9.80 32.10 -2.50
C GLU A 70 9.18 31.76 -3.87
N ASP A 71 9.74 32.31 -4.94
CA ASP A 71 9.42 31.98 -6.33
C ASP A 71 9.81 30.50 -6.53
N LEU A 72 8.96 29.61 -6.05
CA LEU A 72 9.17 28.17 -6.11
C LEU A 72 9.01 27.79 -7.57
N ASP A 73 10.15 27.56 -8.20
CA ASP A 73 10.24 27.11 -9.56
C ASP A 73 9.31 25.90 -9.75
N PRO A 74 8.38 25.93 -10.72
CA PRO A 74 7.39 24.86 -10.90
C PRO A 74 8.04 23.50 -11.14
N ASN A 75 9.29 23.46 -11.58
CA ASN A 75 10.07 22.24 -11.75
C ASN A 75 10.58 21.68 -10.39
N GLU A 76 10.88 22.53 -9.39
CA GLU A 76 11.13 22.07 -8.02
C GLU A 76 9.86 21.51 -7.35
N LEU A 77 8.69 22.08 -7.65
CA LEU A 77 7.42 21.56 -7.15
C LEU A 77 7.11 20.16 -7.74
N ILE A 78 7.32 19.98 -9.05
CA ILE A 78 7.18 18.68 -9.72
C ILE A 78 8.19 17.66 -9.15
N GLN A 79 9.43 18.10 -8.89
CA GLN A 79 10.44 17.22 -8.32
C GLN A 79 10.12 16.80 -6.88
N ARG A 80 9.57 17.69 -6.06
CA ARG A 80 9.09 17.35 -4.70
C ARG A 80 7.93 16.35 -4.74
N VAL A 81 6.94 16.56 -5.61
CA VAL A 81 5.80 15.63 -5.77
C VAL A 81 6.28 14.25 -6.25
N ASN A 82 7.16 14.20 -7.25
CA ASN A 82 7.74 12.92 -7.70
C ASN A 82 8.60 12.24 -6.63
N GLN A 83 9.27 13.01 -5.78
CA GLN A 83 10.05 12.47 -4.67
C GLN A 83 9.15 11.91 -3.56
N GLU A 84 8.04 12.58 -3.25
CA GLU A 84 7.07 12.14 -2.25
C GLU A 84 6.40 10.83 -2.68
N VAL A 85 5.84 10.79 -3.90
CA VAL A 85 5.24 9.57 -4.48
C VAL A 85 6.26 8.43 -4.61
N GLY A 86 7.51 8.76 -4.98
CA GLY A 86 8.58 7.78 -5.05
C GLY A 86 8.98 7.18 -3.69
N LEU A 87 8.89 7.95 -2.61
CA LEU A 87 9.20 7.49 -1.25
C LEU A 87 8.11 6.58 -0.68
N GLU A 88 6.84 6.88 -0.95
CA GLU A 88 5.68 6.05 -0.55
C GLU A 88 5.76 4.65 -1.19
N VAL A 89 6.01 4.60 -2.51
CA VAL A 89 6.17 3.35 -3.26
C VAL A 89 7.39 2.56 -2.76
N ALA A 90 8.51 3.24 -2.46
CA ALA A 90 9.70 2.59 -1.92
C ALA A 90 9.46 1.97 -0.54
N GLN A 91 8.68 2.63 0.33
CA GLN A 91 8.32 2.09 1.65
C GLN A 91 7.43 0.86 1.53
N LEU A 92 6.39 0.93 0.69
CA LEU A 92 5.51 -0.21 0.43
C LEU A 92 6.30 -1.39 -0.16
N GLN A 93 7.20 -1.12 -1.10
CA GLN A 93 8.06 -2.15 -1.70
C GLN A 93 9.01 -2.77 -0.67
N ALA A 94 9.65 -1.96 0.18
CA ALA A 94 10.52 -2.45 1.25
C ALA A 94 9.74 -3.33 2.23
N LEU A 95 8.51 -2.96 2.58
CA LEU A 95 7.64 -3.76 3.44
C LEU A 95 7.27 -5.09 2.78
N LEU A 96 6.91 -5.10 1.49
CA LEU A 96 6.57 -6.33 0.75
C LEU A 96 7.77 -7.26 0.51
N LEU A 97 9.00 -6.74 0.53
CA LEU A 97 10.23 -7.55 0.46
C LEU A 97 10.49 -8.27 1.79
N ASP A 98 10.14 -7.67 2.92
CA ASP A 98 10.22 -8.28 4.24
C ASP A 98 8.89 -8.99 4.59
N ASN A 99 8.76 -10.23 4.14
CA ASN A 99 7.56 -11.05 4.40
C ASN A 99 7.24 -11.17 5.91
N GLY A 100 8.25 -11.10 6.79
CA GLY A 100 8.03 -11.17 8.24
C GLY A 100 7.44 -9.87 8.77
N ALA A 101 8.01 -8.73 8.39
CA ALA A 101 7.48 -7.42 8.77
C ALA A 101 6.07 -7.18 8.21
N PHE A 102 5.82 -7.58 6.96
CA PHE A 102 4.49 -7.49 6.35
C PHE A 102 3.47 -8.37 7.08
N PHE A 103 3.84 -9.60 7.42
CA PHE A 103 2.94 -10.49 8.18
C PHE A 103 2.57 -9.90 9.55
N VAL A 104 3.54 -9.36 10.29
CA VAL A 104 3.28 -8.69 11.58
C VAL A 104 2.36 -7.48 11.40
N ALA A 105 2.59 -6.67 10.36
CA ALA A 105 1.72 -5.54 10.06
C ALA A 105 0.28 -5.98 9.75
N CYS A 106 0.11 -7.10 9.05
CA CYS A 106 -1.20 -7.69 8.80
C CYS A 106 -1.88 -8.18 10.09
N GLU A 107 -1.15 -8.83 11.01
CA GLU A 107 -1.71 -9.23 12.31
C GLU A 107 -2.13 -8.02 13.16
N GLU A 108 -1.31 -6.96 13.21
CA GLU A 108 -1.63 -5.71 13.91
C GLU A 108 -2.88 -5.03 13.31
N ALA A 109 -2.96 -5.00 11.98
CA ALA A 109 -4.09 -4.44 11.25
C ALA A 109 -5.39 -5.20 11.54
N MET A 110 -5.37 -6.53 11.48
CA MET A 110 -6.54 -7.34 11.82
C MET A 110 -6.88 -7.27 13.31
N ALA A 111 -5.91 -7.19 14.21
CA ALA A 111 -6.17 -7.03 15.64
C ALA A 111 -6.84 -5.69 15.95
N THR A 112 -6.60 -4.67 15.11
CA THR A 112 -7.23 -3.35 15.21
C THR A 112 -8.65 -3.35 14.62
N ALA A 113 -8.86 -4.05 13.51
CA ALA A 113 -10.12 -4.05 12.78
C ALA A 113 -11.13 -5.09 13.30
N ALA A 114 -10.67 -6.29 13.65
CA ALA A 114 -11.54 -7.37 14.08
C ALA A 114 -12.11 -7.09 15.47
N ALA A 115 -13.32 -7.59 15.71
CA ALA A 115 -13.89 -7.66 17.05
C ALA A 115 -12.92 -8.27 18.07
N PRO A 116 -12.97 -7.87 19.36
CA PRO A 116 -12.03 -8.31 20.38
C PRO A 116 -12.04 -9.85 20.50
N ALA A 117 -10.99 -10.46 19.96
CA ALA A 117 -10.79 -11.90 19.89
C ALA A 117 -9.52 -12.31 20.65
N PRO A 118 -9.40 -13.59 21.05
CA PRO A 118 -8.16 -14.13 21.58
C PRO A 118 -7.03 -14.00 20.55
N PRO A 119 -5.77 -13.81 21.00
CA PRO A 119 -4.63 -13.75 20.10
C PRO A 119 -4.54 -15.03 19.25
N GLY A 120 -4.44 -14.86 17.93
CA GLY A 120 -4.38 -15.96 16.97
C GLY A 120 -5.73 -16.48 16.47
N GLN A 121 -6.85 -15.83 16.82
CA GLN A 121 -8.18 -16.16 16.29
C GLN A 121 -8.88 -14.94 15.67
N PHE A 122 -8.10 -13.98 15.16
CA PHE A 122 -8.65 -12.85 14.43
C PHE A 122 -9.28 -13.34 13.13
N LYS A 123 -10.52 -12.96 12.89
CA LYS A 123 -11.25 -13.27 11.65
C LYS A 123 -12.05 -12.05 11.25
N LEU A 124 -12.01 -11.71 9.97
CA LEU A 124 -12.76 -10.60 9.41
C LEU A 124 -14.10 -11.13 8.91
N HIS A 125 -15.18 -10.62 9.47
CA HIS A 125 -16.58 -10.99 9.24
C HIS A 125 -17.31 -9.98 8.36
N SER A 126 -16.64 -8.93 7.90
CA SER A 126 -17.23 -7.96 6.97
C SER A 126 -16.17 -7.26 6.12
N ALA A 127 -16.62 -6.71 4.99
CA ALA A 127 -15.81 -5.84 4.14
C ALA A 127 -15.37 -4.56 4.88
N GLU A 128 -16.15 -4.06 5.86
CA GLU A 128 -15.78 -2.90 6.67
C GLU A 128 -14.56 -3.19 7.56
N GLU A 129 -14.51 -4.38 8.17
CA GLU A 129 -13.34 -4.83 8.93
C GLU A 129 -12.13 -5.04 8.01
N LEU A 130 -12.32 -5.61 6.80
CA LEU A 130 -11.26 -5.71 5.80
C LEU A 130 -10.70 -4.34 5.42
N ARG A 131 -11.59 -3.39 5.09
CA ARG A 131 -11.22 -2.01 4.76
C ARG A 131 -10.42 -1.37 5.88
N THR A 132 -10.85 -1.55 7.12
CA THR A 132 -10.16 -1.00 8.30
C THR A 132 -8.77 -1.60 8.45
N ALA A 133 -8.62 -2.91 8.24
CA ALA A 133 -7.33 -3.58 8.29
C ALA A 133 -6.40 -3.13 7.15
N MET A 134 -6.89 -3.05 5.90
CA MET A 134 -6.09 -2.58 4.77
C MET A 134 -5.66 -1.12 4.96
N ASN A 135 -6.57 -0.26 5.41
CA ASN A 135 -6.27 1.14 5.68
C ASN A 135 -5.21 1.34 6.77
N HIS A 136 -5.15 0.45 7.76
CA HIS A 136 -4.08 0.47 8.75
C HIS A 136 -2.70 0.25 8.11
N ILE A 137 -2.60 -0.62 7.09
CA ILE A 137 -1.36 -0.82 6.33
C ILE A 137 -1.11 0.38 5.41
N CYS A 138 -2.14 0.91 4.76
CA CYS A 138 -2.02 2.10 3.92
C CYS A 138 -1.48 3.30 4.69
N ASP A 139 -2.02 3.59 5.87
CA ASP A 139 -1.59 4.69 6.74
C ASP A 139 -0.13 4.52 7.18
N ARG A 140 0.32 3.28 7.40
CA ARG A 140 1.72 2.97 7.76
C ARG A 140 2.70 3.21 6.60
N CYS A 141 2.26 2.97 5.37
CA CYS A 141 3.04 3.18 4.16
C CYS A 141 2.82 4.56 3.53
N GLN A 142 1.92 5.38 4.11
CA GLN A 142 1.52 6.69 3.59
C GLN A 142 0.98 6.62 2.15
N ILE A 143 0.20 5.59 1.83
CA ILE A 143 -0.42 5.43 0.51
C ILE A 143 -1.92 5.70 0.57
N GLU A 144 -2.54 5.77 -0.61
CA GLU A 144 -3.99 5.93 -0.75
C GLU A 144 -4.75 4.84 0.02
N ARG A 145 -5.84 5.27 0.67
CA ARG A 145 -6.71 4.41 1.47
C ARG A 145 -7.69 3.68 0.57
N VAL A 146 -7.93 2.42 0.88
CA VAL A 146 -8.93 1.58 0.21
C VAL A 146 -10.31 2.12 0.51
N ASP A 147 -11.09 2.37 -0.53
CA ASP A 147 -12.47 2.84 -0.41
C ASP A 147 -13.45 1.69 -0.09
N GLU A 148 -14.74 2.03 0.01
CA GLU A 148 -15.77 1.04 0.37
C GLU A 148 -16.05 0.06 -0.76
N ASP A 149 -16.08 0.55 -2.01
CA ASP A 149 -16.39 -0.27 -3.17
C ASP A 149 -15.24 -1.26 -3.42
N GLU A 150 -13.99 -0.80 -3.37
CA GLU A 150 -12.80 -1.66 -3.49
C GLU A 150 -12.77 -2.74 -2.40
N ALA A 151 -13.04 -2.38 -1.14
CA ALA A 151 -13.05 -3.34 -0.04
C ALA A 151 -14.16 -4.39 -0.21
N GLN A 152 -15.31 -3.98 -0.75
CA GLN A 152 -16.44 -4.87 -1.03
C GLN A 152 -16.11 -5.86 -2.17
N GLU A 153 -15.33 -5.44 -3.16
CA GLU A 153 -14.85 -6.29 -4.25
C GLU A 153 -13.79 -7.30 -3.79
N LEU A 154 -12.94 -6.92 -2.84
CA LEU A 154 -11.85 -7.76 -2.31
C LEU A 154 -12.31 -8.77 -1.25
N TYR A 155 -13.49 -8.58 -0.67
CA TYR A 155 -13.94 -9.37 0.47
C TYR A 155 -14.69 -10.65 0.06
N ASP A 156 -14.09 -11.81 0.31
CA ASP A 156 -14.71 -13.13 0.22
C ASP A 156 -14.98 -13.72 1.62
N GLU A 157 -16.22 -13.57 2.08
CA GLU A 157 -16.68 -13.86 3.45
C GLU A 157 -16.65 -15.37 3.81
N PRO A 158 -16.20 -15.77 5.02
CA PRO A 158 -15.43 -15.02 6.03
C PRO A 158 -13.90 -15.24 5.92
N MET A 159 -13.11 -14.18 6.10
CA MET A 159 -11.68 -14.15 5.79
C MET A 159 -10.78 -14.43 7.00
N GLU A 160 -9.92 -15.45 6.89
CA GLU A 160 -8.93 -15.85 7.89
C GLU A 160 -7.60 -15.07 7.74
N PRO A 161 -6.72 -15.04 8.77
CA PRO A 161 -5.42 -14.37 8.74
C PRO A 161 -4.56 -14.67 7.50
N SER A 162 -4.49 -15.94 7.13
CA SER A 162 -3.71 -16.40 5.98
C SER A 162 -4.29 -15.86 4.67
N ILE A 163 -5.62 -15.87 4.55
CA ILE A 163 -6.33 -15.37 3.36
C ILE A 163 -6.14 -13.85 3.27
N PHE A 164 -6.32 -13.14 4.38
CA PHE A 164 -6.08 -11.69 4.44
C PHE A 164 -4.65 -11.34 4.03
N TYR A 165 -3.65 -12.06 4.53
CA TYR A 165 -2.26 -11.85 4.16
C TYR A 165 -2.02 -12.05 2.65
N GLU A 166 -2.56 -13.12 2.06
CA GLU A 166 -2.43 -13.38 0.63
C GLU A 166 -3.13 -12.31 -0.22
N THR A 167 -4.37 -11.97 0.12
CA THR A 167 -5.15 -10.92 -0.55
C THR A 167 -4.46 -9.57 -0.46
N ALA A 168 -4.04 -9.15 0.74
CA ALA A 168 -3.34 -7.88 0.94
C ALA A 168 -2.02 -7.84 0.15
N ARG A 169 -1.26 -8.95 0.16
CA ARG A 169 0.01 -9.03 -0.58
C ARG A 169 -0.19 -8.89 -2.07
N GLU A 170 -1.18 -9.56 -2.64
CA GLU A 170 -1.47 -9.47 -4.07
C GLU A 170 -2.01 -8.09 -4.45
N TYR A 171 -2.89 -7.50 -3.62
CA TYR A 171 -3.37 -6.13 -3.80
C TYR A 171 -2.22 -5.12 -3.82
N PHE A 172 -1.38 -5.09 -2.77
CA PHE A 172 -0.29 -4.12 -2.68
C PHE A 172 0.80 -4.35 -3.73
N ARG A 173 1.03 -5.60 -4.16
CA ARG A 173 1.91 -5.88 -5.32
C ARG A 173 1.35 -5.34 -6.61
N SER A 174 0.05 -5.49 -6.84
CA SER A 174 -0.63 -4.93 -8.00
C SER A 174 -0.51 -3.41 -7.97
N LEU A 175 -0.75 -2.79 -6.82
CA LEU A 175 -0.61 -1.35 -6.61
C LEU A 175 0.80 -0.85 -6.90
N VAL A 176 1.84 -1.49 -6.34
CA VAL A 176 3.24 -1.14 -6.64
C VAL A 176 3.52 -1.25 -8.14
N ARG A 177 3.02 -2.29 -8.81
CA ARG A 177 3.22 -2.46 -10.26
C ARG A 177 2.56 -1.33 -11.05
N MET A 178 1.33 -0.95 -10.70
CA MET A 178 0.61 0.15 -11.36
C MET A 178 1.32 1.49 -11.15
N LEU A 179 1.73 1.79 -9.91
CA LEU A 179 2.43 3.03 -9.58
C LEU A 179 3.81 3.11 -10.23
N THR A 180 4.55 2.00 -10.30
CA THR A 180 5.88 1.95 -10.95
C THR A 180 5.80 2.06 -12.47
N MET A 181 4.68 1.66 -13.10
CA MET A 181 4.50 1.78 -14.55
C MET A 181 4.10 3.20 -14.99
N ASN A 182 3.55 4.00 -14.08
CA ASN A 182 3.06 5.35 -14.35
C ASN A 182 4.03 6.47 -13.90
N ALA A 183 5.17 6.10 -13.30
CA ALA A 183 6.26 6.99 -12.90
C ALA A 183 7.37 7.04 -13.96
#